data_AF-A0A535DML3-F1
#
_entry.id   AF-A0A535DML3-F1
#
_cell.length_a   1.000
_cell.length_b   1.000
_cell.length_c   1.000
_cell.angle_alpha   90.00
_cell.angle_beta   90.00
_cell.angle_gamma   90.00
#
_symmetry.space_group_name_H-M   'P 1'
#
loop_
_entity.id
_entity.type
_entity.pdbx_description
1 polymer ?
#
loop_
_entity_poly.entity_id
_entity_poly.type
_entity_poly.pdbx_seq_one_letter_code
_entity_poly.pdbx_strand_id
1 'polypeptide(L)' 'MHITVRPNGPYRVFGGVPLYDDDGNQFEVPPGDWYVLCRCGHSETKPFCDASHKTSGFKPETRCPRAEAHGL' A
#
# COMPACT_ATOMS: atom_id res chain seq x y z
N MET A 1 8.69 -11.41 -3.82
CA MET A 1 8.04 -10.42 -2.95
C MET A 1 8.22 -9.05 -3.56
N HIS A 2 7.17 -8.22 -3.65
CA HIS A 2 7.27 -6.85 -4.16
C HIS A 2 6.18 -5.95 -3.59
N ILE A 3 6.39 -4.64 -3.65
CA ILE A 3 5.39 -3.61 -3.29
C ILE A 3 5.07 -2.79 -4.54
N THR A 4 3.79 -2.67 -4.87
CA THR A 4 3.31 -1.84 -5.98
C THR A 4 2.57 -0.63 -5.46
N VAL A 5 2.96 0.56 -5.88
CA VAL A 5 2.23 1.81 -5.60
C VAL A 5 1.14 1.97 -6.67
N ARG A 6 -0.14 1.87 -6.29
CA ARG A 6 -1.26 2.00 -7.25
C ARG A 6 -1.61 3.47 -7.48
N PRO A 7 -1.76 3.93 -8.75
CA PRO A 7 -2.26 5.27 -9.04
C PRO A 7 -3.57 5.53 -8.34
N ASN A 8 -3.69 6.67 -7.66
CA ASN A 8 -4.85 7.00 -6.83
C ASN A 8 -5.33 5.82 -5.94
N GLY A 9 -4.39 5.09 -5.33
CA GLY A 9 -4.72 3.84 -4.65
C GLY A 9 -3.71 3.42 -3.58
N PRO A 10 -3.92 2.25 -2.97
CA PRO A 10 -3.11 1.75 -1.86
C PRO A 10 -1.70 1.31 -2.29
N TYR A 11 -0.88 0.97 -1.31
CA TYR A 11 0.25 0.08 -1.53
C TYR A 11 -0.26 -1.36 -1.61
N ARG A 12 0.11 -2.10 -2.65
CA ARG A 12 -0.16 -3.55 -2.74
C ARG A 12 1.12 -4.29 -2.39
N VAL A 13 1.07 -5.09 -1.33
CA VAL A 13 2.19 -5.93 -0.88
C VAL A 13 1.93 -7.36 -1.36
N PHE A 14 2.90 -7.98 -2.04
CA PHE A 14 2.78 -9.34 -2.58
C PHE A 14 3.96 -10.21 -2.18
N GLY A 15 3.71 -11.50 -1.96
CA GLY A 15 4.67 -12.56 -1.69
C GLY A 15 4.77 -12.97 -0.22
N GLY A 16 3.69 -12.84 0.56
CA GLY A 16 3.67 -13.33 1.95
C GLY A 16 4.56 -12.54 2.91
N VAL A 17 4.70 -11.22 2.71
CA VAL A 17 5.47 -10.35 3.60
C VAL A 17 4.69 -10.15 4.91
N PRO A 18 5.21 -10.58 6.08
CA PRO A 18 4.51 -10.33 7.34
C PRO A 18 4.44 -8.83 7.66
N LEU A 19 3.36 -8.42 8.31
CA LEU A 19 3.14 -7.04 8.73
C LEU A 19 3.16 -6.98 10.26
N TYR A 20 3.98 -6.10 10.81
CA TYR A 20 4.13 -5.89 12.24
C TYR A 20 3.79 -4.46 12.62
N ASP A 21 3.32 -4.24 13.84
CA ASP A 21 3.32 -2.92 14.49
C ASP A 21 4.69 -2.61 15.12
N ASP A 22 4.79 -1.43 15.76
CA ASP A 22 6.00 -0.96 16.45
C ASP A 22 6.37 -1.83 17.66
N ASP A 23 5.38 -2.43 18.32
CA ASP A 23 5.56 -3.32 19.46
C ASP A 23 5.96 -4.75 19.04
N GLY A 24 6.00 -5.04 17.73
CA GLY A 24 6.34 -6.34 17.17
C GLY A 24 5.16 -7.32 17.09
N ASN A 25 3.92 -6.89 17.30
CA ASN A 25 2.74 -7.71 17.10
C ASN A 25 2.47 -7.87 15.61
N GLN A 26 2.24 -9.11 15.18
CA GLN A 26 1.92 -9.41 13.79
C GLN A 26 0.43 -9.16 13.52
N PHE A 27 0.12 -8.42 12.47
CA PHE A 27 -1.24 -8.28 11.96
C PHE A 27 -1.71 -9.59 11.32
N GLU A 28 -2.96 -9.95 11.56
CA GLU A 28 -3.64 -10.96 10.76
C GLU A 28 -3.95 -10.35 9.38
N VAL A 29 -3.41 -10.98 8.33
CA VAL A 29 -3.67 -10.59 6.94
C VAL A 29 -4.53 -11.66 6.27
N PRO A 30 -5.43 -11.28 5.34
CA PRO A 30 -6.28 -12.25 4.65
C PRO A 30 -5.46 -13.38 4.02
N PRO A 31 -5.98 -14.62 4.02
CA PRO A 31 -5.30 -15.75 3.40
C PRO A 31 -5.07 -15.48 1.91
N GLY A 32 -3.80 -15.57 1.50
CA GLY A 32 -3.36 -15.29 0.14
C GLY A 32 -1.99 -14.62 0.13
N ASP A 33 -1.39 -14.51 -1.05
CA ASP A 33 -0.03 -13.97 -1.18
C ASP A 33 0.04 -12.44 -1.07
N TRP A 34 -1.08 -11.73 -0.83
CA TRP A 34 -1.08 -10.27 -0.88
C TRP A 34 -2.12 -9.59 0.01
N TYR A 35 -1.81 -8.35 0.39
CA TYR A 35 -2.71 -7.42 1.06
C TYR A 35 -2.48 -5.99 0.56
N VAL A 36 -3.37 -5.06 0.96
CA VAL A 36 -3.30 -3.65 0.55
C VAL A 36 -3.30 -2.72 1.76
N LEU A 37 -2.32 -1.80 1.79
CA LEU A 37 -2.14 -0.83 2.87
C LEU A 37 -2.64 0.55 2.46
N CYS A 38 -3.25 1.25 3.41
CA CYS A 38 -3.69 2.61 3.23
C CYS A 38 -2.52 3.51 2.86
N ARG A 39 -2.75 4.36 1.86
CA ARG A 39 -1.82 5.42 1.47
C ARG A 39 -2.46 6.81 1.48
N CYS A 40 -3.79 6.88 1.50
CA CYS A 40 -4.52 8.14 1.47
C CYS A 40 -4.70 8.80 2.84
N GLY A 41 -4.47 8.07 3.95
CA GLY A 41 -4.69 8.57 5.31
C GLY A 41 -6.15 8.54 5.77
N HIS A 42 -7.12 8.30 4.87
CA HIS A 42 -8.55 8.38 5.18
C HIS A 42 -9.22 7.04 5.52
N SER A 43 -8.48 5.92 5.51
CA SER A 43 -9.10 4.64 5.85
C SER A 43 -9.55 4.59 7.31
N GLU A 44 -10.70 3.98 7.58
CA GLU A 44 -11.23 3.67 8.91
C GLU A 44 -10.67 2.34 9.45
N THR A 45 -10.08 1.49 8.60
CA THR A 45 -9.50 0.18 8.95
C THR A 45 -7.97 0.14 8.86
N LYS A 46 -7.32 1.24 9.25
CA LYS A 46 -5.84 1.34 9.24
C LYS A 46 -5.20 0.15 9.98
N PRO A 47 -4.06 -0.37 9.48
CA PRO A 47 -3.24 0.13 8.38
C PRO A 47 -3.74 -0.29 6.98
N PHE A 48 -4.84 -1.03 6.88
CA PHE A 48 -5.35 -1.56 5.62
C PHE A 48 -6.10 -0.51 4.80
N CYS A 49 -6.28 -0.80 3.52
CA CYS A 49 -7.09 0.03 2.62
C CYS A 49 -8.53 -0.49 2.52
N ASP A 50 -9.50 0.35 2.87
CA ASP A 50 -10.96 0.12 2.74
C ASP A 50 -11.61 0.80 1.53
N ALA A 51 -10.79 1.33 0.60
CA ALA A 51 -11.21 2.11 -0.55
C ALA A 51 -11.67 3.56 -0.28
N SER A 52 -11.49 4.10 0.93
CA SER A 52 -11.74 5.53 1.23
C SER A 52 -10.99 6.50 0.31
N HIS A 53 -9.87 6.07 -0.27
CA HIS A 53 -9.14 6.85 -1.28
C HIS A 53 -9.99 7.26 -2.50
N LYS A 54 -11.07 6.52 -2.81
CA LYS A 54 -11.95 6.84 -3.95
C LYS A 54 -12.79 8.09 -3.72
N THR A 55 -13.11 8.40 -2.47
CA THR A 55 -14.03 9.49 -2.10
C THR A 55 -13.34 10.60 -1.31
N SER A 56 -12.13 10.37 -0.80
CA SER A 56 -11.40 11.34 0.04
C SER A 56 -10.68 12.46 -0.70
N GLY A 57 -10.87 12.61 -2.01
CA GLY A 57 -10.15 13.59 -2.83
C GLY A 57 -8.66 13.28 -3.04
N PHE A 58 -8.22 12.06 -2.70
CA PHE A 58 -6.86 11.60 -2.92
C PHE A 58 -6.51 11.61 -4.42
N LYS A 59 -5.39 12.24 -4.79
CA LYS A 59 -4.91 12.32 -6.19
C LYS A 59 -3.38 12.25 -6.31
N PRO A 60 -2.68 11.29 -5.69
CA PRO A 60 -1.25 11.19 -5.87
C PRO A 60 -0.91 10.55 -7.22
N GLU A 61 0.05 11.17 -7.90
CA GLU A 61 0.82 10.52 -8.95
C GLU A 61 1.69 9.40 -8.36
N THR A 62 1.88 8.33 -9.13
CA THR A 62 2.61 7.13 -8.66
C THR A 62 3.54 6.58 -9.72
N ARG A 63 3.94 7.41 -10.69
CA ARG A 63 5.01 7.03 -11.61
C ARG A 63 6.33 7.17 -10.86
N CYS A 64 7.14 6.12 -10.89
CA CYS A 64 8.53 6.23 -10.48
C CYS A 64 9.18 7.29 -11.38
N PRO A 65 9.71 8.40 -10.85
CA PRO A 65 10.37 9.42 -11.66
C PRO A 65 11.55 8.87 -12.47
N ARG A 66 12.06 7.70 -12.07
CA ARG A 66 13.27 7.06 -12.60
C ARG A 66 13.05 6.21 -13.87
N ALA A 67 11.84 6.06 -14.39
CA ALA A 67 11.65 5.34 -15.66
C ALA A 67 12.26 6.10 -16.87
N GLU A 68 12.56 7.39 -16.70
CA GLU A 68 13.08 8.27 -17.77
C GLU A 68 14.31 9.11 -17.33
N ALA A 69 14.83 8.91 -16.14
CA ALA A 69 16.10 9.52 -15.71
C ALA A 69 16.85 8.57 -14.76
N HIS A 70 18.16 8.48 -14.94
CA HIS A 70 19.14 7.73 -14.14
C HIS A 70 19.37 6.26 -14.54
N GLY A 71 20.10 6.12 -15.65
CA GLY A 71 21.01 5.01 -15.88
C GLY A 71 22.07 4.96 -14.77
N LEU A 72 21.78 4.15 -13.76
CA LEU A 72 22.79 3.43 -12.99
C LEU A 72 22.53 1.94 -13.25
#